data_AF-A0A971JP45-F1
#
_entry.id   AF-A0A971JP45-F1
#
_cell.length_a   1.000
_cell.length_b   1.000
_cell.length_c   1.000
_cell.angle_alpha   90.00
_cell.angle_beta   90.00
_cell.angle_gamma   90.00
#
_symmetry.space_group_name_H-M   'P 1'
#
loop_
_entity.id
_entity.type
_entity.pdbx_description
1 polymer ?
#
loop_
_entity_poly.entity_id
_entity_poly.type
_entity_poly.pdbx_seq_one_letter_code
_entity_poly.pdbx_strand_id
1 'polypeptide(L)'
;MNTSAKKSYQAGDPRQIVRWARRYAQSRTISFLVQWVFIMVMVMCIGIAASLTQMAHQQGRTATFTLSVISMIVAALTLVWFSVSRWSGELVFSITNWLYGREGYVSYSGSCPEKPLPIWLTGLGGGLLAYHLLGALLISFNYVSIRYMQPWSAAYMTPYLILMVVYQRLGFWAWLWPVLYGLHAVALLLNLPVRFGYELELLNIVAPIFGYGLIAILTGHLYSRYALWKLKALTRGNIPEYDDMASPDGENGEDGGDAMHG
;
A
#
# COMPACT_ATOMS: atom_id res chain seq x y z
N MET A 1 39.29 12.07 -14.67
CA MET A 1 38.13 11.23 -14.31
C MET A 1 38.14 11.02 -12.80
N ASN A 2 37.42 11.86 -12.04
CA ASN A 2 37.36 11.72 -10.59
C ASN A 2 36.17 10.83 -10.22
N THR A 3 36.48 9.59 -9.83
CA THR A 3 35.54 8.67 -9.19
C THR A 3 35.01 9.30 -7.91
N SER A 4 33.72 9.65 -7.92
CA SER A 4 32.96 10.07 -6.75
C SER A 4 33.07 9.01 -5.65
N ALA A 5 33.99 9.21 -4.72
CA ALA A 5 34.09 8.40 -3.51
C ALA A 5 32.73 8.40 -2.80
N LYS A 6 32.15 7.21 -2.59
CA LYS A 6 30.99 7.02 -1.70
C LYS A 6 31.38 7.58 -0.33
N LYS A 7 30.94 8.81 -0.02
CA LYS A 7 31.09 9.40 1.32
C LYS A 7 30.46 8.42 2.32
N SER A 8 31.32 7.72 3.05
CA SER A 8 30.95 6.95 4.23
C SER A 8 30.42 7.94 5.26
N TYR A 9 29.14 7.83 5.58
CA TYR A 9 28.49 8.70 6.56
C TYR A 9 28.86 8.18 7.95
N GLN A 10 29.60 8.97 8.73
CA GLN A 10 29.97 8.65 10.11
C GLN A 10 28.71 8.55 10.99
N ALA A 11 28.78 7.69 12.02
CA ALA A 11 27.80 7.65 13.09
C ALA A 11 27.65 9.06 13.67
N GLY A 12 26.43 9.61 13.65
CA GLY A 12 26.15 10.97 14.12
C GLY A 12 25.73 11.99 13.05
N ASP A 13 25.92 11.74 11.75
CA ASP A 13 25.55 12.73 10.73
C ASP A 13 24.02 12.96 10.69
N PRO A 14 23.52 14.20 10.92
CA PRO A 14 22.09 14.53 10.87
C PRO A 14 21.43 14.21 9.52
N ARG A 15 22.21 14.13 8.43
CA ARG A 15 21.72 13.66 7.12
C ARG A 15 21.25 12.22 7.15
N GLN A 16 21.76 11.39 8.06
CA GLN A 16 21.26 10.02 8.25
C GLN A 16 19.85 10.02 8.83
N ILE A 17 19.58 10.89 9.81
CA ILE A 17 18.25 11.05 10.43
C ILE A 17 17.24 11.43 9.34
N VAL A 18 17.54 12.44 8.52
CA VAL A 18 16.68 12.88 7.41
C VAL A 18 16.43 11.75 6.40
N ARG A 19 17.45 10.96 6.05
CA ARG A 19 17.29 9.82 5.12
C ARG A 19 16.40 8.73 5.68
N TRP A 20 16.59 8.35 6.93
CA TRP A 20 15.80 7.29 7.56
C TRP A 20 14.36 7.75 7.84
N ALA A 21 14.16 9.03 8.19
CA ALA A 21 12.84 9.64 8.27
C ALA A 21 12.12 9.61 6.91
N ARG A 22 12.81 9.96 5.81
CA ARG A 22 12.25 9.88 4.45
C ARG A 22 11.87 8.45 4.08
N ARG A 23 12.76 7.48 4.34
CA ARG A 23 12.50 6.05 4.09
C ARG A 23 11.32 5.54 4.89
N TYR A 24 11.22 5.90 6.16
CA TYR A 24 10.10 5.55 7.02
C TYR A 24 8.78 6.10 6.45
N ALA A 25 8.74 7.38 6.08
CA ALA A 25 7.56 8.02 5.51
C ALA A 25 7.12 7.39 4.18
N GLN A 26 8.05 7.14 3.26
CA GLN A 26 7.78 6.52 1.94
C GLN A 26 7.35 5.04 2.02
N SER A 27 7.57 4.40 3.17
CA SER A 27 7.22 3.00 3.42
C SER A 27 6.02 2.82 4.34
N ARG A 28 5.31 3.88 4.75
CA ARG A 28 4.05 3.73 5.47
C ARG A 28 2.98 3.18 4.53
N THR A 29 2.71 1.89 4.67
CA THR A 29 1.76 1.16 3.83
C THR A 29 0.40 0.90 4.48
N ILE A 30 0.14 1.38 5.71
CA ILE A 30 -1.13 1.07 6.41
C ILE A 30 -2.36 1.62 5.68
N SER A 31 -2.31 2.84 5.16
CA SER A 31 -3.43 3.36 4.36
C SER A 31 -3.72 2.48 3.14
N PHE A 32 -2.66 1.99 2.47
CA PHE A 32 -2.77 1.03 1.38
C PHE A 32 -3.34 -0.31 1.85
N LEU A 33 -2.96 -0.81 3.04
CA LEU A 33 -3.49 -2.05 3.61
C LEU A 33 -4.98 -1.92 3.92
N VAL A 34 -5.40 -0.82 4.55
CA VAL A 34 -6.81 -0.57 4.87
C VAL A 34 -7.63 -0.50 3.59
N GLN A 35 -7.18 0.29 2.60
CA GLN A 35 -7.84 0.37 1.30
C GLN A 35 -7.89 -0.99 0.59
N TRP A 36 -6.79 -1.76 0.63
CA TRP A 36 -6.70 -3.10 0.06
C TRP A 36 -7.74 -4.05 0.67
N VAL A 37 -7.95 -4.03 1.99
CA VAL A 37 -8.94 -4.89 2.67
C VAL A 37 -10.35 -4.56 2.18
N PHE A 38 -10.73 -3.28 2.11
CA PHE A 38 -12.05 -2.89 1.61
C PHE A 38 -12.27 -3.33 0.16
N ILE A 39 -11.30 -3.08 -0.72
CA ILE A 39 -11.39 -3.46 -2.13
C ILE A 39 -11.47 -4.98 -2.26
N MET A 40 -10.66 -5.74 -1.52
CA MET A 40 -10.68 -7.21 -1.54
C MET A 40 -12.06 -7.74 -1.15
N VAL A 41 -12.66 -7.24 -0.07
CA VAL A 41 -14.00 -7.66 0.38
C VAL A 41 -15.04 -7.38 -0.71
N MET A 42 -15.03 -6.18 -1.30
CA MET A 42 -15.97 -5.82 -2.36
C MET A 42 -15.82 -6.71 -3.60
N VAL A 43 -14.59 -6.99 -4.02
CA VAL A 43 -14.32 -7.86 -5.17
C VAL A 43 -14.69 -9.31 -4.89
N MET A 44 -14.49 -9.80 -3.66
CA MET A 44 -14.98 -11.12 -3.24
C MET A 44 -16.51 -11.20 -3.31
N CYS A 45 -17.23 -10.16 -2.87
CA CYS A 45 -18.69 -10.10 -3.02
C CYS A 45 -19.12 -10.15 -4.49
N ILE A 46 -18.43 -9.42 -5.38
CA ILE A 46 -18.68 -9.46 -6.83
C ILE A 46 -18.43 -10.88 -7.38
N GLY A 47 -17.31 -11.50 -7.03
CA GLY A 47 -16.95 -12.86 -7.48
C GLY A 47 -17.95 -13.92 -7.03
N ILE A 48 -18.41 -13.84 -5.78
CA ILE A 48 -19.47 -14.72 -5.24
C ILE A 48 -20.79 -14.48 -6.00
N ALA A 49 -21.19 -13.23 -6.19
CA ALA A 49 -22.40 -12.89 -6.93
C ALA A 49 -22.34 -13.42 -8.37
N ALA A 50 -21.23 -13.22 -9.08
CA ALA A 50 -21.02 -13.74 -10.43
C ALA A 50 -21.10 -15.27 -10.49
N SER A 51 -20.49 -15.97 -9.52
CA SER A 51 -20.54 -17.44 -9.44
C SER A 51 -21.98 -17.94 -9.22
N LEU A 52 -22.75 -17.26 -8.36
CA LEU A 52 -24.16 -17.55 -8.14
C LEU A 52 -25.00 -17.27 -9.40
N THR A 53 -24.69 -16.20 -10.15
CA THR A 53 -25.35 -15.89 -11.43
C THR A 53 -25.14 -17.01 -12.44
N GLN A 54 -23.90 -17.47 -12.61
CA GLN A 54 -23.57 -18.56 -13.53
C GLN A 54 -24.32 -19.85 -13.14
N MET A 55 -24.29 -20.22 -11.87
CA MET A 55 -24.99 -21.41 -11.37
C MET A 55 -26.51 -21.30 -11.55
N ALA A 56 -27.10 -20.14 -11.25
CA ALA A 56 -28.51 -19.90 -11.42
C ALA A 56 -28.95 -19.92 -12.89
N HIS A 57 -28.11 -19.42 -13.79
CA HIS A 57 -28.34 -19.45 -15.23
C HIS A 57 -28.36 -20.89 -15.75
N GLN A 58 -27.37 -21.71 -15.35
CA GLN A 58 -27.31 -23.12 -15.73
C GLN A 58 -28.50 -23.94 -15.19
N GLN A 59 -29.00 -23.60 -14.00
CA GLN A 59 -30.13 -24.30 -13.37
C GLN A 59 -31.51 -23.74 -13.77
N GLY A 60 -31.57 -22.72 -14.62
CA GLY A 60 -32.82 -22.06 -15.01
C GLY A 60 -33.55 -21.35 -13.87
N ARG A 61 -32.87 -21.05 -12.76
CA ARG A 61 -33.45 -20.42 -11.57
C ARG A 61 -33.47 -18.91 -11.71
N THR A 62 -34.56 -18.38 -12.25
CA THR A 62 -34.73 -16.95 -12.55
C THR A 62 -34.63 -16.05 -11.32
N ALA A 63 -35.20 -16.45 -10.17
CA ALA A 63 -35.16 -15.63 -8.95
C ALA A 63 -33.73 -15.42 -8.42
N THR A 64 -32.94 -16.49 -8.30
CA THR A 64 -31.54 -16.42 -7.84
C THR A 64 -30.65 -15.73 -8.87
N PHE A 65 -30.96 -15.89 -10.17
CA PHE A 65 -30.29 -15.16 -11.24
C PHE A 65 -30.50 -13.66 -11.09
N THR A 66 -31.75 -13.20 -10.99
CA THR A 66 -32.06 -11.76 -10.82
C THR A 66 -31.44 -11.19 -9.55
N LEU A 67 -31.54 -11.90 -8.42
CA LEU A 67 -30.96 -11.45 -7.16
C LEU A 67 -29.43 -11.31 -7.22
N SER A 68 -28.75 -12.27 -7.83
CA SER A 68 -27.29 -12.23 -7.97
C SER A 68 -26.82 -11.12 -8.92
N VAL A 69 -27.53 -10.87 -10.01
CA VAL A 69 -27.25 -9.75 -10.92
C VAL A 69 -27.44 -8.41 -10.21
N ILE A 70 -28.54 -8.22 -9.46
CA ILE A 70 -28.76 -6.99 -8.67
C ILE A 70 -27.63 -6.81 -7.64
N SER A 71 -27.27 -7.87 -6.92
CA SER A 71 -26.19 -7.84 -5.93
C SER A 71 -24.85 -7.43 -6.57
N MET A 72 -24.53 -7.97 -7.74
CA MET A 72 -23.33 -7.62 -8.49
C MET A 72 -23.32 -6.14 -8.91
N ILE A 73 -24.44 -5.61 -9.40
CA ILE A 73 -24.58 -4.19 -9.76
C ILE A 73 -24.38 -3.30 -8.53
N VAL A 74 -25.04 -3.61 -7.42
CA VAL A 74 -24.92 -2.85 -6.17
C VAL A 74 -23.47 -2.87 -5.65
N ALA A 75 -22.79 -4.02 -5.68
CA ALA A 75 -21.40 -4.13 -5.28
C ALA A 75 -20.47 -3.31 -6.20
N ALA A 76 -20.69 -3.33 -7.52
CA ALA A 76 -19.94 -2.52 -8.47
C ALA A 76 -20.14 -1.02 -8.26
N LEU A 77 -21.38 -0.57 -8.06
CA LEU A 77 -21.69 0.83 -7.73
C LEU A 77 -21.06 1.26 -6.40
N THR A 78 -21.08 0.38 -5.41
CA THR A 78 -20.45 0.61 -4.11
C THR A 78 -18.93 0.75 -4.26
N LEU A 79 -18.29 -0.07 -5.10
CA LEU A 79 -16.86 0.02 -5.39
C LEU A 79 -16.50 1.32 -6.10
N VAL A 80 -17.30 1.76 -7.08
CA VAL A 80 -17.12 3.05 -7.76
C VAL A 80 -17.27 4.20 -6.78
N TRP A 81 -18.34 4.19 -5.99
CA TRP A 81 -18.58 5.19 -4.96
C TRP A 81 -17.43 5.23 -3.95
N PHE A 82 -16.99 4.08 -3.44
CA PHE A 82 -15.86 3.99 -2.51
C PHE A 82 -14.55 4.47 -3.13
N SER A 83 -14.35 4.33 -4.44
CA SER A 83 -13.12 4.77 -5.11
C SER A 83 -13.07 6.29 -5.33
N VAL A 84 -14.22 6.97 -5.41
CA VAL A 84 -14.31 8.41 -5.77
C VAL A 84 -14.76 9.28 -4.58
N SER A 85 -15.45 8.70 -3.60
CA SER A 85 -16.06 9.44 -2.49
C SER A 85 -15.02 9.99 -1.53
N ARG A 86 -15.14 11.27 -1.16
CA ARG A 86 -14.31 11.90 -0.11
C ARG A 86 -14.46 11.21 1.24
N TRP A 87 -15.65 10.71 1.55
CA TRP A 87 -15.94 9.99 2.79
C TRP A 87 -15.10 8.71 2.93
N SER A 88 -14.85 8.01 1.83
CA SER A 88 -13.99 6.81 1.84
C SER A 88 -12.56 7.18 2.25
N GLY A 89 -12.03 8.29 1.72
CA GLY A 89 -10.71 8.80 2.05
C GLY A 89 -10.60 9.19 3.51
N GLU A 90 -11.62 9.88 4.04
CA GLU A 90 -11.71 10.24 5.47
C GLU A 90 -11.80 8.99 6.37
N LEU A 91 -12.57 7.97 5.97
CA LEU A 91 -12.65 6.70 6.69
C LEU A 91 -11.30 5.99 6.73
N VAL A 92 -10.64 5.84 5.57
CA VAL A 92 -9.31 5.23 5.48
C VAL A 92 -8.29 6.01 6.31
N PHE A 93 -8.35 7.33 6.27
CA PHE A 93 -7.49 8.20 7.07
C PHE A 93 -7.74 8.04 8.58
N SER A 94 -9.01 7.99 9.00
CA SER A 94 -9.41 7.79 10.39
C SER A 94 -8.90 6.45 10.94
N ILE A 95 -9.12 5.35 10.20
CA ILE A 95 -8.61 4.02 10.57
C ILE A 95 -7.08 4.01 10.61
N THR A 96 -6.43 4.65 9.64
CA THR A 96 -4.97 4.77 9.60
C THR A 96 -4.45 5.53 10.82
N ASN A 97 -5.07 6.64 11.19
CA ASN A 97 -4.70 7.40 12.39
C ASN A 97 -4.98 6.63 13.67
N TRP A 98 -6.04 5.83 13.71
CA TRP A 98 -6.28 4.95 14.86
C TRP A 98 -5.16 3.91 15.02
N LEU A 99 -4.69 3.30 13.92
CA LEU A 99 -3.59 2.32 13.93
C LEU A 99 -2.20 2.95 14.18
N TYR A 100 -2.00 4.21 13.76
CA TYR A 100 -0.66 4.79 13.59
C TYR A 100 -0.48 6.19 14.18
N GLY A 101 -1.52 6.76 14.78
CA GLY A 101 -1.50 8.12 15.35
C GLY A 101 -0.53 8.26 16.51
N ARG A 102 -0.28 7.17 17.26
CA ARG A 102 0.69 7.15 18.37
C ARG A 102 2.16 7.27 17.91
N GLU A 103 2.44 7.10 16.63
CA GLU A 103 3.80 7.14 16.07
C GLU A 103 4.19 8.50 15.49
N GLY A 104 3.28 9.49 15.58
CA GLY A 104 3.43 10.81 14.96
C GLY A 104 3.06 10.82 13.48
N TYR A 105 2.67 11.99 12.98
CA TYR A 105 2.34 12.20 11.57
C TYR A 105 3.59 12.67 10.82
N VAL A 106 4.11 11.82 9.94
CA VAL A 106 5.15 12.20 8.97
C VAL A 106 4.59 11.88 7.59
N SER A 107 4.13 12.90 6.87
CA SER A 107 3.85 12.80 5.45
C SER A 107 5.11 13.20 4.68
N TYR A 108 5.47 12.41 3.67
CA TYR A 108 6.48 12.84 2.71
C TYR A 108 5.80 13.75 1.68
N SER A 109 5.72 15.04 1.98
CA SER A 109 5.53 16.04 0.93
C SER A 109 6.84 16.13 0.17
N GLY A 110 6.88 15.58 -1.04
CA GLY A 110 8.01 15.83 -1.94
C GLY A 110 8.20 17.33 -2.15
N SER A 111 9.34 17.74 -2.70
CA SER A 111 9.68 19.15 -2.98
C SER A 111 8.77 19.86 -4.01
N CYS A 112 7.61 19.30 -4.35
CA CYS A 112 6.63 19.88 -5.27
C CYS A 112 5.27 19.95 -4.58
N PRO A 113 4.48 21.02 -4.82
CA PRO A 113 3.10 21.10 -4.37
C PRO A 113 2.32 19.88 -4.86
N GLU A 114 1.39 19.39 -4.03
CA GLU A 114 0.51 18.26 -4.29
C GLU A 114 -0.25 18.47 -5.62
N LYS A 115 0.36 18.05 -6.73
CA LYS A 115 -0.30 18.09 -8.02
C LYS A 115 -1.31 16.96 -8.04
N PRO A 116 -2.60 17.24 -8.34
CA PRO A 116 -3.59 16.20 -8.51
C PRO A 116 -3.13 15.24 -9.62
N LEU A 117 -3.47 13.96 -9.48
CA LEU A 117 -3.16 12.96 -10.50
C LEU A 117 -3.77 13.41 -11.84
N PRO A 118 -3.05 13.23 -12.98
CA PRO A 118 -3.59 13.55 -14.28
C PRO A 118 -4.90 12.81 -14.55
N ILE A 119 -5.88 13.48 -15.15
CA ILE A 119 -7.22 12.90 -15.40
C ILE A 119 -7.12 11.61 -16.24
N TRP A 120 -6.19 11.55 -17.20
CA TRP A 120 -5.99 10.34 -18.02
C TRP A 120 -5.57 9.13 -17.17
N LEU A 121 -4.82 9.35 -16.09
CA LEU A 121 -4.36 8.30 -15.20
C LEU A 121 -5.52 7.79 -14.33
N THR A 122 -6.41 8.68 -13.87
CA THR A 122 -7.69 8.31 -13.26
C THR A 122 -8.58 7.55 -14.24
N GLY A 123 -8.62 7.99 -15.50
CA GLY A 123 -9.30 7.30 -16.59
C GLY A 123 -8.78 5.87 -16.82
N LEU A 124 -7.47 5.65 -16.75
CA LEU A 124 -6.88 4.30 -16.79
C LEU A 124 -7.31 3.45 -15.59
N GLY A 125 -7.37 4.03 -14.39
CA GLY A 125 -7.91 3.34 -13.21
C GLY A 125 -9.37 2.94 -13.37
N GLY A 126 -10.21 3.81 -13.96
CA GLY A 126 -11.60 3.48 -14.31
C GLY A 126 -11.70 2.42 -15.41
N GLY A 127 -10.84 2.51 -16.44
CA GLY A 127 -10.73 1.54 -17.52
C GLY A 127 -10.36 0.14 -17.02
N LEU A 128 -9.50 0.07 -16.00
CA LEU A 128 -9.16 -1.18 -15.33
C LEU A 128 -10.38 -1.85 -14.69
N LEU A 129 -11.19 -1.08 -13.96
CA LEU A 129 -12.41 -1.59 -13.34
C LEU A 129 -13.39 -2.07 -14.41
N ALA A 130 -13.61 -1.26 -15.45
CA ALA A 130 -14.48 -1.62 -16.57
C ALA A 130 -14.00 -2.90 -17.27
N TYR A 131 -12.69 -3.04 -17.49
CA TYR A 131 -12.09 -4.24 -18.07
C TYR A 131 -12.39 -5.50 -17.25
N HIS A 132 -12.23 -5.43 -15.92
CA HIS A 132 -12.50 -6.59 -15.04
C HIS A 132 -14.00 -6.91 -14.95
N LEU A 133 -14.88 -5.90 -14.93
CA LEU A 133 -16.33 -6.10 -14.93
C LEU A 133 -16.82 -6.70 -16.25
N LEU A 134 -16.39 -6.16 -17.39
CA LEU A 134 -16.72 -6.69 -18.71
C LEU A 134 -16.19 -8.11 -18.87
N GLY A 135 -14.97 -8.34 -18.43
CA GLY A 135 -14.37 -9.65 -18.41
C GLY A 135 -15.15 -10.67 -17.57
N ALA A 136 -15.57 -10.30 -16.36
CA ALA A 136 -16.39 -11.14 -15.50
C ALA A 136 -17.74 -11.48 -16.18
N LEU A 137 -18.39 -10.52 -16.84
CA LEU A 137 -19.60 -10.76 -17.62
C LEU A 137 -19.35 -11.75 -18.76
N LEU A 138 -18.30 -11.55 -19.57
CA LEU A 138 -17.97 -12.43 -20.70
C LEU A 138 -17.66 -13.87 -20.25
N ILE A 139 -17.04 -14.04 -19.09
CA ILE A 139 -16.84 -15.37 -18.48
C ILE A 139 -18.18 -15.96 -18.05
N SER A 140 -19.03 -15.20 -17.36
CA SER A 140 -20.35 -15.67 -16.90
C SER A 140 -21.26 -16.14 -18.03
N PHE A 141 -21.12 -15.55 -19.23
CA PHE A 141 -21.83 -15.95 -20.44
C PHE A 141 -21.05 -16.95 -21.33
N ASN A 142 -19.90 -17.46 -20.86
CA ASN A 142 -19.07 -18.44 -21.56
C ASN A 142 -18.51 -17.98 -22.93
N TYR A 143 -18.34 -16.67 -23.13
CA TYR A 143 -17.75 -16.12 -24.34
C TYR A 143 -16.21 -16.10 -24.32
N VAL A 144 -15.59 -16.07 -23.13
CA VAL A 144 -14.15 -15.99 -22.97
C VAL A 144 -13.68 -17.00 -21.93
N SER A 145 -12.62 -17.76 -22.26
CA SER A 145 -11.97 -18.64 -21.29
C SER A 145 -11.13 -17.85 -20.30
N ILE A 146 -11.26 -18.17 -19.01
CA ILE A 146 -10.46 -17.60 -17.92
C ILE A 146 -8.95 -17.77 -18.15
N ARG A 147 -8.54 -18.77 -18.95
CA ARG A 147 -7.13 -19.07 -19.27
C ARG A 147 -6.39 -17.86 -19.83
N TYR A 148 -7.04 -16.98 -20.57
CA TYR A 148 -6.38 -15.84 -21.19
C TYR A 148 -6.49 -14.54 -20.38
N MET A 149 -7.35 -14.50 -19.36
CA MET A 149 -7.58 -13.27 -18.60
C MET A 149 -6.33 -12.73 -17.92
N GLN A 150 -5.54 -13.59 -17.29
CA GLN A 150 -4.40 -13.14 -16.48
C GLN A 150 -3.28 -12.49 -17.32
N PRO A 151 -2.82 -13.09 -18.44
CA PRO A 151 -1.85 -12.41 -19.31
C PRO A 151 -2.35 -11.09 -19.88
N TRP A 152 -3.62 -11.02 -20.31
CA TRP A 152 -4.21 -9.78 -20.84
C TRP A 152 -4.39 -8.71 -19.75
N SER A 153 -4.82 -9.11 -18.55
CA SER A 153 -4.91 -8.23 -17.39
C SER A 153 -3.54 -7.67 -17.03
N ALA A 154 -2.49 -8.50 -17.01
CA ALA A 154 -1.11 -8.06 -16.74
C ALA A 154 -0.57 -7.08 -17.78
N ALA A 155 -0.88 -7.29 -19.06
CA ALA A 155 -0.49 -6.35 -20.12
C ALA A 155 -1.03 -4.93 -19.88
N TYR A 156 -2.17 -4.80 -19.20
CA TYR A 156 -2.75 -3.50 -18.83
C TYR A 156 -2.31 -3.02 -17.44
N MET A 157 -2.41 -3.90 -16.44
CA MET A 157 -2.15 -3.60 -15.03
C MET A 157 -0.71 -3.28 -14.74
N THR A 158 0.24 -4.01 -15.32
CA THR A 158 1.65 -3.80 -15.02
C THR A 158 2.11 -2.39 -15.43
N PRO A 159 1.84 -1.91 -16.66
CA PRO A 159 2.11 -0.51 -17.01
C PRO A 159 1.39 0.50 -16.12
N TYR A 160 0.11 0.27 -15.81
CA TYR A 160 -0.67 1.16 -14.94
C TYR A 160 -0.07 1.27 -13.53
N LEU A 161 0.29 0.15 -12.92
CA LEU A 161 0.92 0.10 -11.61
C LEU A 161 2.30 0.78 -11.62
N ILE A 162 3.10 0.56 -12.67
CA ILE A 162 4.39 1.26 -12.84
C ILE A 162 4.18 2.77 -12.89
N LEU A 163 3.22 3.26 -13.68
CA LEU A 163 2.89 4.67 -13.75
C LEU A 163 2.46 5.21 -12.38
N MET A 164 1.61 4.48 -11.65
CA MET A 164 1.19 4.88 -10.30
C MET A 164 2.38 4.96 -9.33
N VAL A 165 3.30 4.01 -9.37
CA VAL A 165 4.50 4.01 -8.53
C VAL A 165 5.35 5.26 -8.80
N VAL A 166 5.53 5.62 -10.08
CA VAL A 166 6.31 6.81 -10.49
C VAL A 166 5.61 8.11 -10.12
N TYR A 167 4.32 8.25 -10.45
CA TYR A 167 3.56 9.49 -10.21
C TYR A 167 3.32 9.75 -8.71
N GLN A 168 3.01 8.70 -7.93
CA GLN A 168 2.80 8.81 -6.49
C GLN A 168 4.12 8.76 -5.69
N ARG A 169 5.27 8.58 -6.36
CA ARG A 169 6.61 8.52 -5.76
C ARG A 169 6.69 7.53 -4.60
N LEU A 170 6.07 6.36 -4.78
CA LEU A 170 6.03 5.31 -3.78
C LEU A 170 7.44 4.74 -3.52
N GLY A 171 7.62 4.16 -2.33
CA GLY A 171 8.87 3.47 -1.98
C GLY A 171 9.13 2.24 -2.84
N PHE A 172 10.32 1.65 -2.71
CA PHE A 172 10.74 0.47 -3.47
C PHE A 172 9.75 -0.72 -3.35
N TRP A 173 9.05 -0.84 -2.22
CA TRP A 173 8.08 -1.89 -1.94
C TRP A 173 6.95 -1.93 -2.99
N ALA A 174 6.55 -0.79 -3.53
CA ALA A 174 5.45 -0.70 -4.47
C ALA A 174 5.82 -1.26 -5.85
N TRP A 175 7.11 -1.37 -6.19
CA TRP A 175 7.60 -2.03 -7.40
C TRP A 175 7.44 -3.56 -7.35
N LEU A 176 7.34 -4.15 -6.16
CA LEU A 176 7.17 -5.59 -6.03
C LEU A 176 5.89 -6.06 -6.71
N TRP A 177 4.80 -5.28 -6.61
CA TRP A 177 3.52 -5.65 -7.19
C TRP A 177 3.56 -5.78 -8.73
N PRO A 178 3.92 -4.74 -9.51
CA PRO A 178 3.99 -4.86 -10.97
C PRO A 178 5.02 -5.89 -11.44
N VAL A 179 6.14 -6.05 -10.73
CA VAL A 179 7.16 -7.04 -11.07
C VAL A 179 6.64 -8.46 -10.88
N LEU A 180 6.09 -8.77 -9.71
CA LEU A 180 5.53 -10.11 -9.43
C LEU A 180 4.36 -10.43 -10.38
N TYR A 181 3.48 -9.46 -10.62
CA TYR A 181 2.35 -9.67 -11.52
C TYR A 181 2.79 -9.86 -12.98
N GLY A 182 3.76 -9.07 -13.45
CA GLY A 182 4.34 -9.23 -14.78
C GLY A 182 5.06 -10.57 -14.95
N LEU A 183 5.86 -10.98 -13.97
CA LEU A 183 6.54 -12.29 -13.99
C LEU A 183 5.53 -13.45 -13.98
N HIS A 184 4.45 -13.34 -13.22
CA HIS A 184 3.38 -14.34 -13.21
C HIS A 184 2.74 -14.48 -14.60
N ALA A 185 2.46 -13.37 -15.28
CA ALA A 185 1.93 -13.42 -16.64
C ALA A 185 2.91 -14.05 -17.65
N VAL A 186 4.20 -13.73 -17.56
CA VAL A 186 5.23 -14.39 -18.38
C VAL A 186 5.28 -15.89 -18.10
N ALA A 187 5.24 -16.29 -16.83
CA ALA A 187 5.20 -17.71 -16.45
C ALA A 187 3.99 -18.44 -17.06
N LEU A 188 2.82 -17.78 -17.09
CA LEU A 188 1.62 -18.32 -17.74
C LEU A 188 1.79 -18.46 -19.26
N LEU A 189 2.42 -17.50 -19.93
CA LEU A 189 2.69 -17.56 -21.37
C LEU A 189 3.69 -18.68 -21.72
N LEU A 190 4.64 -18.95 -20.83
CA LEU A 190 5.58 -20.07 -20.95
C LEU A 190 4.97 -21.42 -20.55
N ASN A 191 3.67 -21.47 -20.23
CA ASN A 191 2.96 -22.66 -19.74
C ASN A 191 3.59 -23.30 -18.49
N LEU A 192 4.22 -22.50 -17.63
CA LEU A 192 4.69 -22.99 -16.33
C LEU A 192 3.49 -23.35 -15.44
N PRO A 193 3.61 -24.38 -14.58
CA PRO A 193 2.53 -24.88 -13.73
C PRO A 193 2.29 -23.97 -12.51
N VAL A 194 2.02 -22.68 -12.75
CA VAL A 194 1.75 -21.68 -11.71
C VAL A 194 0.25 -21.46 -11.47
N ARG A 195 -0.61 -22.19 -12.18
CA ARG A 195 -2.07 -22.14 -12.02
C ARG A 195 -2.52 -23.08 -10.92
N PHE A 196 -3.47 -22.62 -10.13
CA PHE A 196 -4.30 -23.45 -9.30
C PHE A 196 -5.22 -24.31 -10.17
N GLY A 197 -5.54 -25.52 -9.69
CA GLY A 197 -6.44 -26.46 -10.36
C GLY A 197 -7.87 -25.92 -10.52
N TYR A 198 -8.71 -26.68 -11.23
CA TYR A 198 -10.08 -26.28 -11.58
C TYR A 198 -10.95 -25.92 -10.36
N GLU A 199 -10.79 -26.62 -9.24
CA GLU A 199 -11.54 -26.35 -8.01
C GLU A 199 -11.23 -24.96 -7.40
N LEU A 200 -10.08 -24.40 -7.73
CA LEU A 200 -9.55 -23.14 -7.21
C LEU A 200 -9.40 -22.10 -8.32
N GLU A 201 -10.23 -22.19 -9.36
CA GLU A 201 -10.12 -21.36 -10.56
C GLU A 201 -10.22 -19.85 -10.25
N LEU A 202 -11.00 -19.47 -9.24
CA LEU A 202 -11.11 -18.09 -8.75
C LEU A 202 -9.80 -17.57 -8.12
N LEU A 203 -9.01 -18.44 -7.48
CA LEU A 203 -7.70 -18.07 -6.93
C LEU A 203 -6.69 -17.74 -8.03
N ASN A 204 -6.85 -18.26 -9.25
CA ASN A 204 -6.05 -17.84 -10.39
C ASN A 204 -6.26 -16.37 -10.77
N ILE A 205 -7.37 -15.76 -10.35
CA ILE A 205 -7.61 -14.32 -10.52
C ILE A 205 -7.21 -13.55 -9.26
N VAL A 206 -7.70 -14.00 -8.10
CA VAL A 206 -7.56 -13.25 -6.85
C VAL A 206 -6.11 -13.24 -6.36
N ALA A 207 -5.40 -14.37 -6.40
CA ALA A 207 -4.06 -14.46 -5.83
C ALA A 207 -3.03 -13.60 -6.60
N PRO A 208 -3.00 -13.60 -7.94
CA PRO A 208 -2.08 -12.73 -8.66
C PRO A 208 -2.39 -11.23 -8.49
N ILE A 209 -3.66 -10.83 -8.56
CA ILE A 209 -4.05 -9.41 -8.45
C ILE A 209 -3.86 -8.91 -7.01
N PHE A 210 -4.45 -9.58 -6.03
CA PHE A 210 -4.48 -9.10 -4.64
C PHE A 210 -3.33 -9.64 -3.79
N GLY A 211 -2.92 -10.90 -4.01
CA GLY A 211 -1.85 -11.54 -3.22
C GLY A 211 -0.49 -10.89 -3.44
N TYR A 212 -0.11 -10.58 -4.68
CA TYR A 212 1.13 -9.84 -4.94
C TYR A 212 1.08 -8.40 -4.41
N GLY A 213 -0.09 -7.76 -4.43
CA GLY A 213 -0.32 -6.47 -3.77
C GLY A 213 -0.12 -6.56 -2.26
N LEU A 214 -0.65 -7.60 -1.61
CA LEU A 214 -0.48 -7.85 -0.18
C LEU A 214 1.01 -8.06 0.16
N ILE A 215 1.74 -8.86 -0.62
CA ILE A 215 3.19 -9.05 -0.44
C ILE A 215 3.94 -7.73 -0.50
N ALA A 216 3.62 -6.86 -1.47
CA ALA A 216 4.20 -5.54 -1.59
C ALA A 216 3.91 -4.67 -0.35
N ILE A 217 2.65 -4.63 0.09
CA ILE A 217 2.19 -3.85 1.26
C ILE A 217 2.89 -4.33 2.54
N LEU A 218 2.96 -5.64 2.77
CA LEU A 218 3.62 -6.24 3.94
C LEU A 218 5.12 -6.00 3.93
N THR A 219 5.77 -6.08 2.77
CA THR A 219 7.20 -5.77 2.63
C THR A 219 7.48 -4.30 2.96
N GLY A 220 6.63 -3.39 2.48
CA GLY A 220 6.69 -1.98 2.83
C GLY A 220 6.48 -1.74 4.32
N HIS A 221 5.52 -2.45 4.94
CA HIS A 221 5.26 -2.37 6.38
C HIS A 221 6.47 -2.82 7.19
N LEU A 222 7.03 -3.99 6.89
CA LEU A 222 8.21 -4.53 7.58
C LEU A 222 9.41 -3.59 7.45
N TYR A 223 9.64 -3.04 6.24
CA TYR A 223 10.70 -2.07 6.02
C TYR A 223 10.46 -0.76 6.76
N SER A 224 9.21 -0.30 6.87
CA SER A 224 8.85 0.87 7.67
C SER A 224 9.19 0.66 9.15
N ARG A 225 8.90 -0.52 9.71
CA ARG A 225 9.29 -0.86 11.09
C ARG A 225 10.81 -0.85 11.28
N TYR A 226 11.54 -1.43 10.34
CA TYR A 226 12.99 -1.41 10.34
C TYR A 226 13.56 0.01 10.26
N ALA A 227 13.01 0.85 9.37
CA ALA A 227 13.42 2.24 9.21
C ALA A 227 13.13 3.07 10.47
N LEU A 228 12.00 2.84 11.13
CA LEU A 228 11.65 3.48 12.40
C LEU A 228 12.59 3.06 13.52
N TRP A 229 12.91 1.76 13.61
CA TRP A 229 13.87 1.26 14.58
C TRP A 229 15.26 1.90 14.38
N LYS A 230 15.75 1.97 13.14
CA LYS A 230 17.00 2.67 12.81
C LYS A 230 16.96 4.16 13.14
N LEU A 231 15.84 4.83 12.86
CA LEU A 231 15.66 6.24 13.19
C LEU A 231 15.75 6.47 14.71
N LYS A 232 15.06 5.65 15.52
CA LYS A 232 15.11 5.71 16.99
C LYS A 232 16.51 5.43 17.54
N ALA A 233 17.24 4.47 16.94
CA ALA A 233 18.61 4.18 17.35
C ALA A 233 19.56 5.36 17.07
N LEU A 234 19.41 5.99 15.90
CA LEU A 234 20.23 7.15 15.52
C LEU A 234 19.92 8.40 16.35
N THR A 235 18.67 8.62 16.74
CA THR A 235 18.33 9.76 17.60
C THR A 235 18.78 9.53 19.04
N ARG A 236 18.64 8.32 19.59
CA ARG A 236 19.12 8.00 20.95
C ARG A 236 20.63 8.11 21.10
N GLY A 237 21.41 7.69 20.09
CA GLY A 237 22.87 7.82 20.11
C GLY A 237 23.40 9.24 19.89
N ASN A 238 22.53 10.20 19.51
CA ASN A 238 22.89 11.59 19.21
C ASN A 238 22.34 12.60 20.22
N ILE A 239 21.59 12.15 21.23
CA ILE A 239 21.21 13.00 22.36
C ILE A 239 22.41 12.93 23.32
N PRO A 240 23.15 14.04 23.56
CA PRO A 240 24.13 14.08 24.63
C PRO A 240 23.38 13.71 25.92
N GLU A 241 23.87 12.70 26.66
CA GLU A 241 23.39 12.41 28.00
C GLU A 241 23.46 13.72 28.80
N TYR A 242 22.28 14.29 29.06
CA TYR A 242 22.11 15.46 29.91
C TYR A 242 22.12 15.03 31.39
N ASP A 243 22.96 14.06 31.75
CA ASP A 243 22.93 13.35 33.04
C ASP A 243 24.28 13.36 33.79
N ASP A 244 25.32 14.04 33.30
CA ASP A 244 26.61 14.17 34.02
C ASP A 244 26.78 15.48 34.83
N MET A 245 25.73 16.30 34.98
CA MET A 245 25.80 17.60 35.69
C MET A 245 24.78 17.74 36.83
N ALA A 246 24.26 16.64 37.36
CA ALA A 246 23.40 16.71 38.53
C ALA A 246 23.62 15.53 39.47
N SER A 247 24.64 15.63 40.31
CA SER A 247 24.68 15.24 41.75
C SER A 247 26.10 14.79 42.16
N PRO A 248 26.47 14.73 43.45
CA PRO A 248 26.18 15.63 44.57
C PRO A 248 27.42 15.79 45.47
N ASP A 249 28.08 16.94 45.54
CA ASP A 249 29.15 17.15 46.52
C ASP A 249 28.78 18.25 47.50
N GLY A 250 28.53 17.82 48.74
CA GLY A 250 28.44 18.69 49.90
C GLY A 250 29.83 19.05 50.45
N GLU A 251 29.76 19.99 51.39
CA GLU A 251 30.75 20.25 52.47
C GLU A 251 32.10 20.88 52.08
N ASN A 252 32.27 22.19 52.35
CA ASN A 252 32.76 22.70 53.65
C ASN A 252 33.31 24.14 53.57
N GLY A 253 33.05 24.93 54.62
CA GLY A 253 34.06 25.86 55.16
C GLY A 253 33.77 27.36 55.09
N GLU A 254 33.02 27.85 56.08
CA GLU A 254 33.37 28.96 56.99
C GLU A 254 34.07 30.25 56.48
N ASP A 255 33.37 31.37 56.75
CA ASP A 255 33.78 32.48 57.64
C ASP A 255 33.88 33.89 57.03
N GLY A 256 33.38 34.88 57.78
CA GLY A 256 33.82 36.28 57.67
C GLY A 256 32.79 37.38 57.36
N GLY A 257 32.06 37.83 58.38
CA GLY A 257 32.04 39.26 58.77
C GLY A 257 31.23 40.31 57.98
N ASP A 258 30.19 40.83 58.65
CA ASP A 258 29.72 42.23 58.74
C ASP A 258 30.18 43.29 57.70
N ALA A 259 29.21 44.00 57.11
CA ALA A 259 29.13 45.48 57.18
C ALA A 259 27.84 46.06 56.56
N MET A 260 27.26 47.01 57.29
CA MET A 260 26.11 47.89 56.98
C MET A 260 26.16 48.65 55.64
N HIS A 261 24.98 48.98 55.07
CA HIS A 261 24.38 50.34 55.05
C HIS A 261 23.45 50.57 53.84
N GLY A 262 22.32 51.23 54.10
CA GLY A 262 21.52 51.96 53.10
C GLY A 262 20.03 51.71 53.15
#